data_AF-A0AAW8HCZ2-F1
#
_entry.id   AF-A0AAW8HCZ2-F1
#
_cell.length_a   1.000
_cell.length_b   1.000
_cell.length_c   1.000
_cell.angle_alpha   90.00
_cell.angle_beta   90.00
_cell.angle_gamma   90.00
#
_symmetry.space_group_name_H-M   'P 1'
#
loop_
_entity.id
_entity.type
_entity.pdbx_description
1 polymer ?
#
loop_
_entity_poly.entity_id
_entity_poly.type
_entity_poly.pdbx_seq_one_letter_code
_entity_poly.pdbx_strand_id
1 'polypeptide(L)'
;MKHFLCIASVFLFSSAVFASNELEVNGLPLTLVLNDNNIAKVSSCSDFISLRKSGEIVKNIPDLSGPDYDFAKSALTDCYISAYAIQNGLIKKNAPEPSLNEILQHLPASEKLIVSDNEKEEVQKNFNGKSIWDTSPDLMMKNDVLQSKNDDAGYRLIAYNTYTNRDGKEFGIVTMAAFTLHGTYGVRNSYIIKSKEEKIWEIKKIDENSPL
;
A
#
# COMPACT_ATOMS: atom_id res chain seq x y z
N MET A 1 58.14 15.26 -22.06
CA MET A 1 57.44 14.55 -20.98
C MET A 1 55.94 14.73 -21.20
N LYS A 2 55.21 13.64 -21.46
CA LYS A 2 53.76 13.66 -21.69
C LYS A 2 53.05 13.59 -20.33
N HIS A 3 52.32 14.64 -19.96
CA HIS A 3 51.47 14.62 -18.76
C HIS A 3 50.09 14.08 -19.14
N PHE A 4 49.76 12.90 -18.61
CA PHE A 4 48.41 12.36 -18.60
C PHE A 4 47.58 13.13 -17.56
N LEU A 5 46.55 13.86 -18.00
CA LEU A 5 45.49 14.34 -17.12
C LEU A 5 44.38 13.29 -17.10
N CYS A 6 44.35 12.47 -16.05
CA CYS A 6 43.16 11.71 -15.67
C CYS A 6 42.16 12.68 -15.04
N ILE A 7 41.12 13.05 -15.78
CA ILE A 7 39.96 13.75 -15.22
C ILE A 7 39.07 12.67 -14.60
N ALA A 8 39.09 12.57 -13.28
CA ALA A 8 38.19 11.72 -12.51
C ALA A 8 36.77 12.30 -12.59
N SER A 9 35.86 11.59 -13.26
CA SER A 9 34.44 11.89 -13.32
C SER A 9 33.82 11.62 -11.96
N VAL A 10 33.56 12.69 -11.20
CA VAL A 10 32.76 12.63 -9.97
C VAL A 10 31.31 12.36 -10.38
N PHE A 11 30.86 11.11 -10.22
CA PHE A 11 29.44 10.77 -10.27
C PHE A 11 28.76 11.43 -9.06
N LEU A 12 28.12 12.57 -9.29
CA LEU A 12 27.14 13.13 -8.37
C LEU A 12 25.93 12.19 -8.38
N PHE A 13 25.88 11.27 -7.42
CA PHE A 13 24.65 10.57 -7.08
C PHE A 13 23.70 11.59 -6.46
N SER A 14 22.80 12.10 -7.28
CA SER A 14 21.66 12.88 -6.83
C SER A 14 20.83 12.02 -5.88
N SER A 15 20.98 12.24 -4.57
CA SER A 15 20.10 11.66 -3.56
C SER A 15 18.71 12.23 -3.79
N ALA A 16 17.82 11.43 -4.36
CA ALA A 16 16.40 11.74 -4.42
C ALA A 16 15.92 11.96 -2.99
N VAL A 17 15.29 13.12 -2.77
CA VAL A 17 14.65 13.49 -1.51
C VAL A 17 13.49 12.52 -1.30
N PHE A 18 13.68 11.53 -0.43
CA PHE A 18 12.62 10.62 0.00
C PHE A 18 11.74 11.34 1.03
N ALA A 19 10.44 11.39 0.75
CA ALA A 19 9.40 11.86 1.67
C ALA A 19 9.48 11.09 3.00
N SER A 20 9.27 11.80 4.12
CA SER A 20 9.50 11.41 5.53
C SER A 20 9.82 9.92 5.75
N ASN A 21 11.11 9.62 5.87
CA ASN A 21 11.63 8.28 6.19
C ASN A 21 11.47 7.91 7.67
N GLU A 22 10.86 8.76 8.48
CA GLU A 22 10.82 8.61 9.94
C GLU A 22 9.70 7.66 10.36
N LEU A 23 10.07 6.63 11.11
CA LEU A 23 9.17 5.69 11.77
C LEU A 23 9.15 6.02 13.25
N GLU A 24 8.56 7.16 13.58
CA GLU A 24 8.49 7.66 14.95
C GLU A 24 7.07 8.04 15.32
N VAL A 25 6.73 7.83 16.59
CA VAL A 25 5.48 8.29 17.19
C VAL A 25 5.84 9.15 18.40
N ASN A 26 5.38 10.40 18.41
CA ASN A 26 5.70 11.38 19.46
C ASN A 26 7.22 11.58 19.68
N GLY A 27 8.02 11.50 18.59
CA GLY A 27 9.49 11.67 18.63
C GLY A 27 10.24 10.50 19.24
N LEU A 28 9.60 9.33 19.35
CA LEU A 28 10.23 8.09 19.80
C LEU A 28 10.24 7.05 18.67
N PRO A 29 11.29 6.22 18.57
CA PRO A 29 11.36 5.11 17.61
C PRO A 29 10.15 4.19 17.75
N LEU A 30 9.62 3.74 16.61
CA LEU A 30 8.53 2.77 16.59
C LEU A 30 9.00 1.44 17.18
N THR A 31 8.25 0.94 18.17
CA THR A 31 8.50 -0.36 18.78
C THR A 31 7.71 -1.43 18.02
N LEU A 32 8.38 -2.51 17.64
CA LEU A 32 7.81 -3.65 16.92
C LEU A 32 8.01 -4.92 17.75
N VAL A 33 6.95 -5.70 17.91
CA VAL A 33 7.05 -7.08 18.37
C VAL A 33 7.15 -7.97 17.16
N LEU A 34 8.18 -8.81 17.11
CA LEU A 34 8.47 -9.74 16.02
C LEU A 34 7.74 -11.07 16.22
N ASN A 35 7.75 -11.92 15.21
CA ASN A 35 7.03 -13.20 15.24
C ASN A 35 7.59 -14.18 16.30
N ASP A 36 8.88 -14.09 16.60
CA ASP A 36 9.55 -14.82 17.69
C ASP A 36 9.34 -14.18 19.07
N ASN A 37 8.57 -13.08 19.14
CA ASN A 37 8.30 -12.22 20.30
C ASN A 37 9.48 -11.36 20.77
N ASN A 38 10.56 -11.28 19.99
CA ASN A 38 11.60 -10.28 20.24
C ASN A 38 11.07 -8.87 19.93
N ILE A 39 11.73 -7.87 20.51
CA ILE A 39 11.38 -6.46 20.32
C ILE A 39 12.45 -5.80 19.45
N ALA A 40 12.01 -5.14 18.39
CA ALA A 40 12.83 -4.26 17.58
C ALA A 40 12.37 -2.81 17.75
N LYS A 41 13.32 -1.87 17.65
CA LYS A 41 13.04 -0.44 17.57
C LYS A 41 13.54 0.07 16.23
N VAL A 42 12.67 0.69 15.46
CA VAL A 42 13.01 1.25 14.15
C VAL A 42 12.67 2.73 14.16
N SER A 43 13.62 3.58 13.77
CA SER A 43 13.39 5.02 13.61
C SER A 43 13.26 5.42 12.16
N SER A 44 13.62 4.53 11.23
CA SER A 44 13.60 4.84 9.81
C SER A 44 13.14 3.69 8.93
N CYS A 45 12.67 4.01 7.71
CA CYS A 45 12.42 3.00 6.68
C CYS A 45 13.66 2.12 6.44
N SER A 46 14.89 2.66 6.53
CA SER A 46 16.10 1.87 6.33
C SER A 46 16.28 0.81 7.42
N ASP A 47 16.02 1.16 8.68
CA ASP A 47 16.10 0.22 9.81
C ASP A 47 15.07 -0.89 9.64
N PHE A 48 13.82 -0.51 9.34
CA PHE A 48 12.73 -1.44 9.10
C PHE A 48 13.03 -2.39 7.94
N ILE A 49 13.53 -1.88 6.82
CA ILE A 49 13.84 -2.73 5.66
C ILE A 49 15.05 -3.63 5.93
N SER A 50 16.03 -3.19 6.70
CA SER A 50 17.15 -4.04 7.12
C SER A 50 16.68 -5.21 7.99
N LEU A 51 15.78 -4.93 8.94
CA LEU A 51 15.10 -5.93 9.77
C LEU A 51 14.30 -6.93 8.92
N ARG A 52 13.52 -6.45 7.94
CA ARG A 52 12.76 -7.34 7.04
C ARG A 52 13.70 -8.21 6.18
N LYS A 53 14.83 -7.67 5.71
CA LYS A 53 15.83 -8.41 4.93
C LYS A 53 16.58 -9.49 5.72
N SER A 54 16.62 -9.40 7.06
CA SER A 54 17.13 -10.50 7.89
C SER A 54 16.09 -11.61 8.13
N GLY A 55 14.89 -11.49 7.56
CA GLY A 55 13.82 -12.48 7.65
C GLY A 55 12.80 -12.22 8.76
N GLU A 56 12.94 -11.14 9.53
CA GLU A 56 12.10 -10.85 10.70
C GLU A 56 10.73 -10.31 10.31
N ILE A 57 9.65 -10.90 10.82
CA ILE A 57 8.26 -10.55 10.52
C ILE A 57 7.67 -9.75 11.69
N VAL A 58 7.00 -8.63 11.39
CA VAL A 58 6.29 -7.82 12.39
C VAL A 58 5.01 -8.53 12.80
N LYS A 59 4.88 -8.85 14.08
CA LYS A 59 3.68 -9.45 14.66
C LYS A 59 2.72 -8.39 15.21
N ASN A 60 3.24 -7.37 15.89
CA ASN A 60 2.43 -6.31 16.49
C ASN A 60 3.21 -5.00 16.65
N ILE A 61 2.46 -3.89 16.79
CA ILE A 61 2.95 -2.56 17.13
C ILE A 61 2.27 -2.17 18.46
N PRO A 62 2.90 -2.43 19.61
CA PRO A 62 2.26 -2.26 20.92
C PRO A 62 2.18 -0.78 21.34
N ASP A 63 1.38 -0.53 22.38
CA ASP A 63 1.34 0.74 23.12
C ASP A 63 0.97 1.99 22.30
N LEU A 64 0.20 1.81 21.23
CA LEU A 64 -0.34 2.88 20.39
C LEU A 64 -1.85 3.02 20.56
N SER A 65 -2.33 4.27 20.44
CA SER A 65 -3.76 4.50 20.23
C SER A 65 -4.19 3.94 18.87
N GLY A 66 -5.50 3.71 18.65
CA GLY A 66 -5.99 3.24 17.35
C GLY A 66 -5.50 4.09 16.17
N PRO A 67 -5.67 5.43 16.21
CA PRO A 67 -5.16 6.31 15.15
C PRO A 67 -3.64 6.24 14.96
N ASP A 68 -2.86 6.18 16.05
CA ASP A 68 -1.39 6.10 15.96
C ASP A 68 -0.94 4.74 15.39
N TYR A 69 -1.64 3.66 15.75
CA TYR A 69 -1.41 2.33 15.23
C TYR A 69 -1.64 2.30 13.70
N ASP A 70 -2.77 2.83 13.24
CA ASP A 70 -3.11 2.87 11.82
C ASP A 70 -2.11 3.72 11.03
N PHE A 71 -1.64 4.83 11.61
CA PHE A 71 -0.58 5.65 11.04
C PHE A 71 0.75 4.90 10.95
N ALA A 72 1.19 4.27 12.04
CA ALA A 72 2.43 3.52 12.09
C ALA A 72 2.43 2.34 11.10
N LYS A 73 1.34 1.57 11.07
CA LYS A 73 1.16 0.46 10.13
C LYS A 73 1.18 0.95 8.68
N SER A 74 0.55 2.10 8.43
CA SER A 74 0.56 2.74 7.12
C SER A 74 1.98 3.14 6.70
N ALA A 75 2.75 3.74 7.59
CA ALA A 75 4.14 4.13 7.33
C ALA A 75 5.04 2.93 7.03
N LEU A 76 4.89 1.82 7.78
CA LEU A 76 5.62 0.57 7.52
C LEU A 76 5.28 0.00 6.14
N THR A 77 4.00 0.00 5.75
CA THR A 77 3.56 -0.43 4.42
C THR A 77 4.14 0.47 3.32
N ASP A 78 4.19 1.78 3.55
CA ASP A 78 4.74 2.73 2.58
C ASP A 78 6.28 2.59 2.45
N CYS A 79 6.98 2.29 3.54
CA CYS A 79 8.40 1.89 3.50
C CYS A 79 8.59 0.61 2.68
N TYR A 80 7.74 -0.41 2.88
CA TYR A 80 7.78 -1.65 2.10
C TYR A 80 7.56 -1.37 0.61
N ILE A 81 6.54 -0.59 0.24
CA ILE A 81 6.24 -0.23 -1.17
C ILE A 81 7.46 0.44 -1.82
N SER A 82 8.09 1.36 -1.11
CA SER A 82 9.28 2.07 -1.59
C SER A 82 10.46 1.13 -1.80
N ALA A 83 10.72 0.23 -0.84
CA ALA A 83 11.78 -0.77 -0.96
C ALA A 83 11.52 -1.79 -2.07
N TYR A 84 10.27 -2.26 -2.21
CA TYR A 84 9.83 -3.14 -3.27
C TYR A 84 10.10 -2.52 -4.65
N ALA A 85 9.75 -1.24 -4.82
CA ALA A 85 10.00 -0.52 -6.06
C ALA A 85 11.50 -0.47 -6.39
N ILE A 86 12.35 -0.11 -5.42
CA ILE A 86 13.81 -0.06 -5.59
C ILE A 86 14.37 -1.44 -5.96
N GLN A 87 14.00 -2.49 -5.21
CA GLN A 87 14.52 -3.85 -5.40
C GLN A 87 14.14 -4.43 -6.77
N ASN A 88 12.97 -4.06 -7.29
CA ASN A 88 12.50 -4.50 -8.60
C ASN A 88 12.89 -3.54 -9.74
N GLY A 89 13.74 -2.55 -9.46
CA GLY A 89 14.20 -1.57 -10.47
C GLY A 89 13.07 -0.76 -11.08
N LEU A 90 12.01 -0.51 -10.30
CA LEU A 90 10.84 0.23 -10.72
C LEU A 90 11.07 1.73 -10.61
N ILE A 91 10.71 2.46 -11.66
CA ILE A 91 10.82 3.92 -11.73
C ILE A 91 9.41 4.50 -11.69
N LYS A 92 9.14 5.38 -10.73
CA LYS A 92 7.85 6.07 -10.61
C LYS A 92 7.63 6.96 -11.84
N LYS A 93 6.47 6.83 -12.46
CA LYS A 93 6.01 7.68 -13.57
C LYS A 93 4.99 8.70 -13.07
N ASN A 94 5.03 9.87 -13.68
CA ASN A 94 3.91 10.79 -13.64
C ASN A 94 2.93 10.38 -14.76
N ALA A 95 1.91 9.61 -14.40
CA ALA A 95 0.89 9.12 -15.32
C ALA A 95 -0.50 9.47 -14.76
N PRO A 96 -1.53 9.67 -15.61
CA PRO A 96 -2.89 9.88 -15.15
C PRO A 96 -3.33 8.78 -14.18
N GLU A 97 -3.82 9.18 -13.02
CA GLU A 97 -4.35 8.25 -12.01
C GLU A 97 -5.79 7.86 -12.38
N PRO A 98 -6.14 6.56 -12.38
CA PRO A 98 -7.51 6.11 -12.49
C PRO A 98 -8.38 6.74 -11.40
N SER A 99 -9.62 7.08 -11.73
CA SER A 99 -10.56 7.56 -10.71
C SER A 99 -10.89 6.47 -9.70
N LEU A 100 -11.28 6.83 -8.47
CA LEU A 100 -11.73 5.85 -7.48
C LEU A 100 -12.89 4.99 -8.02
N ASN A 101 -13.79 5.57 -8.82
CA ASN A 101 -14.88 4.84 -9.47
C ASN A 101 -14.35 3.75 -10.42
N GLU A 102 -13.42 4.12 -11.31
CA GLU A 102 -12.76 3.16 -12.22
C GLU A 102 -12.07 2.05 -11.43
N ILE A 103 -11.35 2.39 -10.37
CA ILE A 103 -10.67 1.42 -9.51
C ILE A 103 -11.67 0.42 -8.90
N LEU A 104 -12.79 0.89 -8.34
CA LEU A 104 -13.81 0.01 -7.74
C LEU A 104 -14.55 -0.86 -8.75
N GLN A 105 -14.65 -0.44 -10.01
CA GLN A 105 -15.23 -1.25 -11.10
C GLN A 105 -14.31 -2.39 -11.56
N HIS A 106 -13.04 -2.34 -11.18
CA HIS A 106 -12.04 -3.33 -11.60
C HIS A 106 -11.43 -4.14 -10.44
N LEU A 107 -11.43 -3.62 -9.21
CA LEU A 107 -10.96 -4.36 -8.03
C LEU A 107 -11.90 -5.54 -7.73
N PRO A 108 -11.37 -6.74 -7.45
CA PRO A 108 -12.18 -7.91 -7.12
C PRO A 108 -13.11 -7.68 -5.93
N ALA A 109 -14.33 -8.21 -6.00
CA ALA A 109 -15.31 -8.18 -4.92
C ALA A 109 -14.79 -8.79 -3.60
N SER A 110 -13.82 -9.71 -3.67
CA SER A 110 -13.16 -10.28 -2.49
C SER A 110 -12.42 -9.23 -1.64
N GLU A 111 -12.14 -8.05 -2.20
CA GLU A 111 -11.52 -6.92 -1.51
C GLU A 111 -12.53 -5.86 -1.02
N LYS A 112 -13.84 -6.16 -1.11
CA LYS A 112 -14.89 -5.34 -0.47
C LYS A 112 -14.57 -5.19 1.03
N LEU A 113 -15.01 -4.09 1.64
CA LEU A 113 -15.11 -4.04 3.10
C LEU A 113 -16.03 -5.16 3.57
N ILE A 114 -15.49 -6.10 4.35
CA ILE A 114 -16.24 -7.21 4.95
C ILE A 114 -16.24 -7.03 6.45
N VAL A 115 -17.43 -6.91 7.05
CA VAL A 115 -17.57 -6.69 8.50
C VAL A 115 -18.08 -7.91 9.27
N SER A 116 -18.42 -9.00 8.56
CA SER A 116 -18.86 -10.26 9.18
C SER A 116 -18.51 -11.49 8.33
N ASP A 117 -18.44 -12.66 8.96
CA ASP A 117 -18.20 -13.93 8.27
C ASP A 117 -19.34 -14.28 7.29
N ASN A 118 -20.59 -13.95 7.64
CA ASN A 118 -21.74 -14.15 6.75
C ASN A 118 -21.61 -13.33 5.45
N GLU A 119 -21.19 -12.07 5.57
CA GLU A 119 -20.94 -11.22 4.39
C GLU A 119 -19.80 -11.77 3.54
N LYS A 120 -18.74 -12.28 4.20
CA LYS A 120 -17.61 -12.93 3.51
C LYS A 120 -18.08 -14.10 2.66
N GLU A 121 -18.88 -15.00 3.24
CA GLU A 121 -19.43 -16.17 2.55
C GLU A 121 -20.34 -15.75 1.38
N GLU A 122 -21.19 -14.74 1.57
CA GLU A 122 -22.06 -14.22 0.53
C GLU A 122 -21.27 -13.66 -0.66
N VAL A 123 -20.25 -12.85 -0.40
CA VAL A 123 -19.38 -12.28 -1.44
C VAL A 123 -18.66 -13.39 -2.20
N GLN A 124 -18.09 -14.36 -1.50
CA GLN A 124 -17.40 -15.49 -2.13
C GLN A 124 -18.33 -16.33 -3.02
N LYS A 125 -19.58 -16.54 -2.59
CA LYS A 125 -20.54 -17.37 -3.31
C LYS A 125 -21.17 -16.65 -4.51
N ASN A 126 -21.57 -15.40 -4.36
CA ASN A 126 -22.42 -14.69 -5.33
C ASN A 126 -21.65 -13.70 -6.22
N PHE A 127 -20.41 -13.34 -5.83
CA PHE A 127 -19.62 -12.28 -6.46
C PHE A 127 -18.21 -12.71 -6.86
N ASN A 128 -17.93 -14.02 -6.92
CA ASN A 128 -16.70 -14.52 -7.52
C ASN A 128 -16.57 -14.04 -8.99
N GLY A 129 -15.39 -13.51 -9.34
CA GLY A 129 -15.14 -12.93 -10.67
C GLY A 129 -15.87 -11.59 -10.93
N LYS A 130 -16.43 -10.95 -9.90
CA LYS A 130 -17.04 -9.61 -9.99
C LYS A 130 -16.20 -8.57 -9.27
N SER A 131 -16.55 -7.31 -9.48
CA SER A 131 -15.88 -6.16 -8.86
C SER A 131 -16.52 -5.75 -7.53
N ILE A 132 -15.83 -4.92 -6.74
CA ILE A 132 -16.42 -4.23 -5.58
C ILE A 132 -17.66 -3.43 -6.01
N TRP A 133 -17.61 -2.77 -7.17
CA TRP A 133 -18.76 -2.03 -7.68
C TRP A 133 -19.98 -2.92 -7.91
N ASP A 134 -19.78 -4.16 -8.36
CA ASP A 134 -20.88 -5.10 -8.60
C ASP A 134 -21.58 -5.54 -7.29
N THR A 135 -20.90 -5.46 -6.13
CA THR A 135 -21.54 -5.74 -4.82
C THR A 135 -22.39 -4.58 -4.32
N SER A 136 -22.01 -3.35 -4.69
CA SER A 136 -22.62 -2.12 -4.19
C SER A 136 -22.80 -1.12 -5.36
N PRO A 137 -23.66 -1.41 -6.35
CA PRO A 137 -23.77 -0.64 -7.60
C PRO A 137 -24.37 0.77 -7.39
N ASP A 138 -24.82 1.06 -6.17
CA ASP A 138 -25.38 2.31 -5.72
C ASP A 138 -24.35 3.25 -5.08
N LEU A 139 -23.05 2.90 -5.14
CA LEU A 139 -21.94 3.77 -4.75
C LEU A 139 -22.02 5.11 -5.48
N MET A 140 -21.96 6.20 -4.72
CA MET A 140 -22.00 7.55 -5.27
C MET A 140 -20.90 8.42 -4.66
N MET A 141 -20.37 9.32 -5.47
CA MET A 141 -19.37 10.28 -5.03
C MET A 141 -20.01 11.30 -4.09
N LYS A 142 -19.42 11.47 -2.92
CA LYS A 142 -19.68 12.56 -1.98
C LYS A 142 -18.34 13.12 -1.52
N ASN A 143 -18.04 14.35 -1.92
CA ASN A 143 -16.71 14.95 -1.77
C ASN A 143 -15.65 14.09 -2.48
N ASP A 144 -14.68 13.56 -1.73
CA ASP A 144 -13.56 12.75 -2.20
C ASP A 144 -13.70 11.25 -1.88
N VAL A 145 -14.91 10.81 -1.50
CA VAL A 145 -15.22 9.41 -1.16
C VAL A 145 -16.41 8.89 -1.96
N LEU A 146 -16.40 7.60 -2.25
CA LEU A 146 -17.58 6.87 -2.72
C LEU A 146 -18.29 6.26 -1.52
N GLN A 147 -19.60 6.47 -1.40
CA GLN A 147 -20.43 5.91 -0.33
C GLN A 147 -21.62 5.17 -0.93
N SER A 148 -21.89 3.97 -0.43
CA SER A 148 -23.12 3.25 -0.78
C SER A 148 -24.30 3.89 -0.02
N LYS A 149 -25.49 3.82 -0.61
CA LYS A 149 -26.75 4.21 0.03
C LYS A 149 -27.38 3.04 0.78
N ASN A 150 -27.17 1.82 0.28
CA ASN A 150 -27.82 0.60 0.73
C ASN A 150 -26.88 -0.27 1.60
N ASP A 151 -25.58 -0.21 1.32
CA ASP A 151 -24.55 -0.88 2.12
C ASP A 151 -23.91 0.11 3.09
N ASP A 152 -23.54 -0.38 4.28
CA ASP A 152 -22.79 0.38 5.28
C ASP A 152 -21.30 0.47 4.94
N ALA A 153 -20.98 0.94 3.73
CA ALA A 153 -19.61 0.98 3.21
C ALA A 153 -19.31 2.27 2.44
N GLY A 154 -18.12 2.80 2.69
CA GLY A 154 -17.50 3.89 1.95
C GLY A 154 -16.05 3.58 1.60
N TYR A 155 -15.56 4.23 0.54
CA TYR A 155 -14.22 4.03 0.00
C TYR A 155 -13.56 5.38 -0.30
N ARG A 156 -12.25 5.44 -0.11
CA ARG A 156 -11.39 6.60 -0.40
C ARG A 156 -10.13 6.13 -1.11
N LEU A 157 -9.76 6.80 -2.20
CA LEU A 157 -8.44 6.64 -2.81
C LEU A 157 -7.43 7.42 -1.96
N ILE A 158 -6.40 6.73 -1.43
CA ILE A 158 -5.34 7.36 -0.65
C ILE A 158 -4.16 7.71 -1.55
N ALA A 159 -3.76 6.78 -2.40
CA ALA A 159 -2.70 6.98 -3.37
C ALA A 159 -2.85 6.04 -4.55
N TYR A 160 -2.47 6.50 -5.73
CA TYR A 160 -2.23 5.66 -6.90
C TYR A 160 -0.87 5.99 -7.48
N ASN A 161 0.06 5.05 -7.42
CA ASN A 161 1.41 5.24 -7.96
C ASN A 161 1.60 4.37 -9.20
N THR A 162 1.97 4.99 -10.31
CA THR A 162 2.38 4.26 -11.52
C THR A 162 3.89 4.09 -11.53
N TYR A 163 4.34 2.89 -11.83
CA TYR A 163 5.74 2.53 -11.99
C TYR A 163 5.99 1.90 -13.35
N THR A 164 7.23 1.93 -13.82
CA THR A 164 7.69 1.17 -14.97
C THR A 164 8.95 0.39 -14.64
N ASN A 165 9.11 -0.81 -15.18
CA ASN A 165 10.36 -1.55 -15.11
C ASN A 165 11.27 -1.25 -16.32
N ARG A 166 12.43 -1.91 -16.37
CA ARG A 166 13.40 -1.75 -17.46
C ARG A 166 12.90 -2.23 -18.83
N ASP A 167 11.92 -3.14 -18.85
CA ASP A 167 11.30 -3.65 -20.07
C ASP A 167 10.17 -2.73 -20.59
N GLY A 168 9.91 -1.61 -19.90
CA GLY A 168 8.83 -0.68 -20.21
C GLY A 168 7.45 -1.16 -19.76
N LYS A 169 7.35 -2.30 -19.07
CA LYS A 169 6.09 -2.78 -18.48
C LYS A 169 5.68 -1.84 -17.35
N GLU A 170 4.40 -1.49 -17.31
CA GLU A 170 3.83 -0.61 -16.30
C GLU A 170 3.17 -1.40 -15.17
N PHE A 171 3.26 -0.86 -13.96
CA PHE A 171 2.71 -1.44 -12.73
C PHE A 171 1.99 -0.34 -11.96
N GLY A 172 0.76 -0.60 -11.54
CA GLY A 172 0.04 0.28 -10.61
C GLY A 172 0.19 -0.24 -9.18
N ILE A 173 0.45 0.65 -8.22
CA ILE A 173 0.26 0.37 -6.81
C ILE A 173 -0.82 1.31 -6.29
N VAL A 174 -1.93 0.73 -5.87
CA VAL A 174 -3.08 1.47 -5.33
C VAL A 174 -3.17 1.27 -3.83
N THR A 175 -3.41 2.35 -3.11
CA THR A 175 -3.73 2.32 -1.69
C THR A 175 -5.08 2.97 -1.48
N MET A 176 -5.96 2.25 -0.78
CA MET A 176 -7.33 2.69 -0.52
C MET A 176 -7.69 2.48 0.93
N ALA A 177 -8.56 3.34 1.44
CA ALA A 177 -9.27 3.11 2.68
C ALA A 177 -10.70 2.67 2.36
N ALA A 178 -11.19 1.69 3.10
CA ALA A 178 -12.59 1.29 3.13
C ALA A 178 -13.10 1.42 4.58
N PHE A 179 -14.30 1.90 4.78
CA PHE A 179 -14.83 2.24 6.11
C PHE A 179 -16.35 2.07 6.20
N THR A 180 -16.86 1.81 7.40
CA THR A 180 -18.32 1.79 7.62
C THR A 180 -18.86 3.22 7.69
N LEU A 181 -20.08 3.46 7.19
CA LEU A 181 -20.72 4.77 7.29
C LEU A 181 -21.28 5.00 8.69
N HIS A 182 -21.64 3.91 9.37
CA HIS A 182 -22.08 3.88 10.75
C HIS A 182 -21.06 3.09 11.59
N GLY A 183 -20.38 3.76 12.51
CA GLY A 183 -19.34 3.18 13.36
C GLY A 183 -17.96 3.76 13.08
N THR A 184 -16.93 3.07 13.58
CA THR A 184 -15.54 3.51 13.50
C THR A 184 -14.65 2.50 12.78
N TYR A 185 -15.22 1.44 12.21
CA TYR A 185 -14.44 0.41 11.55
C TYR A 185 -13.98 0.90 10.18
N GLY A 186 -12.68 0.77 9.94
CA GLY A 186 -12.08 1.05 8.65
C GLY A 186 -10.78 0.30 8.49
N VAL A 187 -10.38 0.11 7.25
CA VAL A 187 -9.15 -0.58 6.88
C VAL A 187 -8.49 0.16 5.73
N ARG A 188 -7.16 0.28 5.79
CA ARG A 188 -6.33 0.75 4.67
C ARG A 188 -5.63 -0.47 4.07
N ASN A 189 -5.84 -0.69 2.78
CA ASN A 189 -5.20 -1.78 2.05
C ASN A 189 -4.43 -1.22 0.85
N SER A 190 -3.28 -1.83 0.58
CA SER A 190 -2.46 -1.54 -0.58
C SER A 190 -2.40 -2.76 -1.50
N TYR A 191 -2.38 -2.53 -2.81
CA TYR A 191 -2.41 -3.57 -3.82
C TYR A 191 -1.45 -3.25 -4.96
N ILE A 192 -0.67 -4.24 -5.38
CA ILE A 192 0.03 -4.23 -6.67
C ILE A 192 -0.96 -4.72 -7.72
N ILE A 193 -1.18 -3.94 -8.76
CA ILE A 193 -1.94 -4.31 -9.95
C ILE A 193 -0.98 -5.01 -10.91
N LYS A 194 -1.14 -6.33 -11.04
CA LYS A 194 -0.28 -7.18 -11.88
C LYS A 194 -0.70 -7.16 -13.35
N SER A 195 -2.01 -7.09 -13.60
CA SER A 195 -2.61 -7.02 -14.94
C SER A 195 -3.90 -6.22 -14.92
N LYS A 196 -4.12 -5.46 -15.99
CA LYS A 196 -5.35 -4.72 -16.30
C LYS A 196 -6.04 -5.19 -17.58
N GLU A 197 -5.61 -6.33 -18.14
CA GLU A 197 -6.09 -6.84 -19.43
C GLU A 197 -7.56 -7.27 -19.37
N GLU A 198 -7.98 -7.80 -18.22
CA GLU A 198 -9.33 -8.28 -17.97
C GLU A 198 -10.20 -7.21 -17.28
N LYS A 199 -11.54 -7.41 -17.32
CA LYS A 199 -12.48 -6.55 -16.59
C LYS A 199 -12.16 -6.52 -15.10
N ILE A 200 -11.81 -7.64 -14.48
CA ILE A 200 -11.38 -7.67 -13.08
C ILE A 200 -9.86 -7.72 -13.05
N TRP A 201 -9.24 -6.72 -12.43
CA TRP A 201 -7.79 -6.63 -12.38
C TRP A 201 -7.19 -7.75 -11.54
N GLU A 202 -6.10 -8.33 -12.04
CA GLU A 202 -5.28 -9.22 -11.22
C GLU A 202 -4.48 -8.38 -10.25
N ILE A 203 -4.73 -8.56 -8.96
CA ILE A 203 -4.09 -7.82 -7.88
C ILE A 203 -3.32 -8.75 -6.93
N LYS A 204 -2.38 -8.16 -6.20
CA LYS A 204 -1.76 -8.77 -5.02
C LYS A 204 -1.80 -7.78 -3.88
N LYS A 205 -2.48 -8.12 -2.79
CA LYS A 205 -2.45 -7.36 -1.55
C LYS A 205 -1.02 -7.30 -1.01
N ILE A 206 -0.63 -6.14 -0.51
CA ILE A 206 0.66 -5.89 0.11
C ILE A 206 0.50 -5.15 1.44
N ASP A 207 1.43 -5.43 2.34
CA ASP A 207 1.51 -4.93 3.71
C ASP A 207 2.98 -4.89 4.16
N GLU A 208 3.23 -4.50 5.40
CA GLU A 208 4.56 -4.42 6.01
C GLU A 208 5.32 -5.77 6.01
N ASN A 209 4.61 -6.89 5.94
CA ASN A 209 5.16 -8.24 6.03
C ASN A 209 5.23 -8.95 4.69
N SER A 210 4.87 -8.28 3.61
CA SER A 210 4.97 -8.83 2.27
C SER A 210 6.43 -9.18 1.92
N PRO A 211 6.67 -10.18 1.05
CA PRO A 211 8.03 -10.59 0.68
C PRO A 211 8.77 -9.47 -0.06
N LEU A 212 9.98 -9.15 0.40
CA LEU A 212 10.92 -8.22 -0.26
C LEU A 212 11.80 -8.97 -1.27
#